data_AF-A0A1I1DKN1-F1
#
_entry.id   AF-A0A1I1DKN1-F1
#
_cell.length_a   1.000
_cell.length_b   1.000
_cell.length_c   1.000
_cell.angle_alpha   90.00
_cell.angle_beta   90.00
_cell.angle_gamma   90.00
#
_symmetry.space_group_name_H-M   'P 1'
#
loop_
_entity.id
_entity.type
_entity.pdbx_description
1 polymer ?
#
loop_
_entity_poly.entity_id
_entity_poly.type
_entity_poly.pdbx_seq_one_letter_code
_entity_poly.pdbx_strand_id
1 'polypeptide(L)'
;MSFYKYILGLVLIGLAACSTREVEPLATYAGFDYFPLQKGNYIVYDVDSTTWTITAQKYSVHYQIKELVGDSFPDLTGNTAFKIMRYKRYNTAQTWAFDSVWTATRTSRQAIRNENNIPFVRLIFPLQVGNTWNGNQLNVYQNPNAPYYRLDSVGISKQLKGLSFEKCLKVTQANETNFLGKNVEVEYYAQNIGLVSKAVTQIEYLDQSLYGDSVKIGGIYTQTAIEYGKE
;
A
#
# COMPACT_ATOMS: atom_id res chain seq x y z
N MET A 1 53.86 -46.84 -20.15
CA MET A 1 53.26 -45.50 -20.10
C MET A 1 51.78 -45.61 -19.72
N SER A 2 51.32 -44.72 -18.86
CA SER A 2 49.90 -44.30 -18.74
C SER A 2 48.91 -45.22 -17.98
N PHE A 3 48.90 -45.15 -16.65
CA PHE A 3 47.69 -45.45 -15.85
C PHE A 3 47.46 -44.53 -14.64
N TYR A 4 48.46 -43.75 -14.20
CA TYR A 4 48.31 -42.89 -13.01
C TYR A 4 47.64 -41.52 -13.30
N LYS A 5 47.51 -41.12 -14.58
CA LYS A 5 47.06 -39.77 -14.96
C LYS A 5 45.57 -39.49 -14.74
N TYR A 6 44.75 -40.49 -14.41
CA TYR A 6 43.31 -40.30 -14.24
C TYR A 6 42.82 -40.22 -12.78
N ILE A 7 43.70 -40.49 -11.81
CA ILE A 7 43.34 -40.42 -10.37
C ILE A 7 43.41 -38.97 -9.84
N LEU A 8 44.12 -38.07 -10.53
CA LEU A 8 44.25 -36.67 -10.13
C LEU A 8 43.13 -35.74 -10.65
N GLY A 9 42.14 -36.29 -11.36
CA GLY A 9 41.03 -35.50 -11.94
C GLY A 9 39.71 -35.57 -11.15
N LEU A 10 39.59 -36.48 -10.18
CA LEU A 10 38.31 -36.75 -9.50
C LEU A 10 38.16 -36.11 -8.11
N VAL A 11 39.20 -35.47 -7.59
CA VAL A 11 39.22 -34.94 -6.20
C VAL A 11 38.85 -33.44 -6.14
N LEU A 12 38.70 -32.77 -7.28
CA LEU A 12 38.50 -31.31 -7.34
C LEU A 12 37.04 -30.85 -7.60
N ILE A 13 36.04 -31.69 -7.35
CA ILE A 13 34.60 -31.35 -7.56
C ILE A 13 33.82 -31.22 -6.21
N GLY A 14 34.48 -31.45 -5.07
CA GLY A 14 33.80 -31.55 -3.76
C GLY A 14 33.53 -30.25 -2.99
N LEU A 15 33.91 -29.06 -3.47
CA LEU A 15 33.89 -27.82 -2.65
C LEU A 15 32.84 -26.76 -3.05
N ALA A 16 31.95 -27.04 -4.01
CA ALA A 16 30.97 -26.05 -4.51
C ALA A 16 29.55 -26.21 -3.94
N ALA A 17 29.36 -26.94 -2.83
CA ALA A 17 28.05 -27.18 -2.24
C ALA A 17 27.96 -26.68 -0.78
N CYS A 18 28.34 -25.43 -0.55
CA CYS A 18 27.93 -24.71 0.66
C CYS A 18 26.99 -23.59 0.23
N SER A 19 25.72 -23.93 0.01
CA SER A 19 24.66 -22.92 -0.04
C SER A 19 24.47 -22.41 1.38
N THR A 20 25.11 -21.30 1.74
CA THR A 20 24.78 -20.57 2.96
C THR A 20 23.30 -20.19 2.88
N ARG A 21 22.46 -20.82 3.71
CA ARG A 21 21.09 -20.34 3.92
C ARG A 21 21.22 -18.96 4.56
N GLU A 22 21.03 -17.91 3.76
CA GLU A 22 20.79 -16.59 4.31
C GLU A 22 19.52 -16.67 5.16
N VAL A 23 19.69 -16.50 6.47
CA VAL A 23 18.56 -16.40 7.38
C VAL A 23 17.99 -15.00 7.18
N GLU A 24 16.76 -14.92 6.66
CA GLU A 24 16.10 -13.63 6.52
C GLU A 24 15.96 -12.94 7.89
N PRO A 25 16.16 -11.61 7.98
CA PRO A 25 15.99 -10.88 9.24
C PRO A 25 14.58 -11.04 9.82
N LEU A 26 14.46 -11.03 11.16
CA LEU A 26 13.15 -11.11 11.85
C LEU A 26 12.14 -10.07 11.34
N ALA A 27 12.61 -8.86 10.98
CA ALA A 27 11.79 -7.79 10.43
C ALA A 27 11.14 -8.16 9.09
N THR A 28 11.87 -8.88 8.23
CA THR A 28 11.38 -9.39 6.95
C THR A 28 10.36 -10.51 7.18
N TYR A 29 10.64 -11.43 8.12
CA TYR A 29 9.69 -12.47 8.49
C TYR A 29 8.37 -11.90 9.05
N ALA A 30 8.45 -10.83 9.85
CA ALA A 30 7.28 -10.15 10.36
C ALA A 30 6.54 -9.29 9.31
N GLY A 31 7.21 -8.94 8.20
CA GLY A 31 6.67 -8.12 7.11
C GLY A 31 6.76 -6.61 7.33
N PHE A 32 7.66 -6.15 8.20
CA PHE A 32 7.83 -4.71 8.49
C PHE A 32 8.32 -3.90 7.29
N ASP A 33 9.01 -4.55 6.37
CA ASP A 33 9.52 -4.00 5.11
C ASP A 33 8.41 -3.63 4.11
N TYR A 34 7.19 -4.14 4.26
CA TYR A 34 6.02 -3.65 3.49
C TYR A 34 5.48 -2.30 4.00
N PHE A 35 6.01 -1.79 5.11
CA PHE A 35 5.68 -0.45 5.63
C PHE A 35 6.96 0.25 6.12
N PRO A 36 7.88 0.61 5.21
CA PRO A 36 9.15 1.20 5.59
C PRO A 36 8.95 2.65 6.05
N LEU A 37 9.41 2.96 7.27
CA LEU A 37 9.47 4.32 7.78
C LEU A 37 10.94 4.70 7.98
N GLN A 38 11.48 5.37 6.97
CA GLN A 38 12.85 5.90 6.99
C GLN A 38 12.85 7.29 6.38
N LYS A 39 13.41 8.27 7.11
CA LYS A 39 13.52 9.65 6.64
C LYS A 39 14.20 9.70 5.26
N GLY A 40 13.64 10.53 4.37
CA GLY A 40 14.08 10.70 2.99
C GLY A 40 13.36 9.80 2.00
N ASN A 41 12.77 8.67 2.43
CA ASN A 41 12.01 7.82 1.52
C ASN A 41 10.80 8.59 0.98
N TYR A 42 10.55 8.48 -0.32
CA TYR A 42 9.40 9.13 -0.95
C TYR A 42 8.72 8.22 -1.99
N ILE A 43 7.45 8.51 -2.24
CA ILE A 43 6.66 7.93 -3.33
C ILE A 43 5.89 9.05 -4.02
N VAL A 44 5.95 9.09 -5.34
CA VAL A 44 5.08 9.93 -6.18
C VAL A 44 3.99 9.05 -6.78
N TYR A 45 2.76 9.52 -6.67
CA TYR A 45 1.57 8.86 -7.17
C TYR A 45 0.92 9.69 -8.27
N ASP A 46 0.39 8.97 -9.24
CA ASP A 46 -0.59 9.43 -10.21
C ASP A 46 -1.99 9.15 -9.65
N VAL A 47 -2.86 10.16 -9.64
CA VAL A 47 -4.15 10.11 -8.95
C VAL A 47 -5.27 10.53 -9.91
N ASP A 48 -6.26 9.65 -10.03
CA ASP A 48 -7.52 9.92 -10.71
C ASP A 48 -8.65 9.83 -9.70
N SER A 49 -9.47 10.89 -9.61
CA SER A 49 -10.65 10.93 -8.77
C SER A 49 -11.86 11.36 -9.58
N THR A 50 -12.95 10.60 -9.46
CA THR A 50 -14.23 10.94 -10.07
C THR A 50 -15.32 10.84 -9.03
N THR A 51 -16.15 11.87 -8.93
CA THR A 51 -17.27 11.95 -8.00
C THR A 51 -18.56 12.21 -8.78
N TRP A 52 -19.65 11.57 -8.35
CA TRP A 52 -21.01 11.83 -8.80
C TRP A 52 -21.85 12.38 -7.65
N THR A 53 -22.60 13.44 -7.91
CA THR A 53 -23.50 14.08 -6.94
C THR A 53 -24.93 13.56 -7.06
N ILE A 54 -25.77 13.90 -6.08
CA ILE A 54 -27.21 13.60 -6.09
C ILE A 54 -27.96 14.19 -7.29
N THR A 55 -27.42 15.25 -7.90
CA THR A 55 -27.94 15.86 -9.14
C THR A 55 -27.42 15.20 -10.41
N ALA A 56 -26.85 13.99 -10.30
CA ALA A 56 -26.21 13.23 -11.38
C ALA A 56 -25.02 13.93 -12.04
N GLN A 57 -24.45 14.96 -11.41
CA GLN A 57 -23.31 15.68 -11.97
C GLN A 57 -22.02 14.91 -11.71
N LYS A 58 -21.22 14.73 -12.77
CA LYS A 58 -19.91 14.08 -12.72
C LYS A 58 -18.79 15.10 -12.65
N TYR A 59 -17.90 14.94 -11.68
CA TYR A 59 -16.67 15.72 -11.52
C TYR A 59 -15.48 14.76 -11.60
N SER A 60 -14.55 15.01 -12.52
CA SER A 60 -13.31 14.23 -12.63
C SER A 60 -12.11 15.16 -12.49
N VAL A 61 -11.13 14.73 -11.71
CA VAL A 61 -9.86 15.44 -11.50
C VAL A 61 -8.71 14.46 -11.56
N HIS A 62 -7.62 14.92 -12.18
CA HIS A 62 -6.36 14.21 -12.28
C HIS A 62 -5.26 15.09 -11.70
N TYR A 63 -4.38 14.50 -10.90
CA TYR A 63 -3.25 15.18 -10.27
C TYR A 63 -2.20 14.19 -9.78
N GLN A 64 -1.08 14.70 -9.29
CA GLN A 64 -0.04 13.90 -8.66
C GLN A 64 0.11 14.26 -7.19
N ILE A 65 0.43 13.26 -6.37
CA ILE A 65 0.78 13.42 -4.96
C ILE A 65 2.20 12.93 -4.75
N LYS A 66 3.02 13.68 -4.01
CA LYS A 66 4.28 13.19 -3.46
C LYS A 66 4.13 13.02 -1.95
N GLU A 67 4.43 11.84 -1.44
CA GLU A 67 4.55 11.57 -0.01
C GLU A 67 6.04 11.39 0.33
N LEU A 68 6.54 12.18 1.27
CA LEU A 68 7.92 12.13 1.76
C LEU A 68 7.93 11.81 3.25
N VAL A 69 8.68 10.78 3.65
CA VAL A 69 8.93 10.46 5.05
C VAL A 69 9.91 11.48 5.62
N GLY A 70 9.42 12.31 6.53
CA GLY A 70 10.18 13.37 7.21
C GLY A 70 10.78 12.93 8.54
N ASP A 71 10.91 13.89 9.45
CA ASP A 71 11.48 13.67 10.78
C ASP A 71 10.63 12.73 11.64
N SER A 72 11.31 12.02 12.53
CA SER A 72 10.70 11.20 13.56
C SER A 72 10.55 11.93 14.89
N PHE A 73 9.55 11.54 15.67
CA PHE A 73 9.31 12.04 17.02
C PHE A 73 8.67 10.94 17.88
N PRO A 74 8.84 10.95 19.21
CA PRO A 74 8.13 10.05 20.10
C PRO A 74 6.64 10.42 20.12
N ASP A 75 5.76 9.44 19.95
CA ASP A 75 4.33 9.63 20.15
C ASP A 75 3.94 9.53 21.63
N LEU A 76 2.66 9.76 21.93
CA LEU A 76 2.12 9.73 23.29
C LEU A 76 2.22 8.36 23.98
N THR A 77 2.52 7.30 23.21
CA THR A 77 2.69 5.93 23.70
C THR A 77 4.16 5.51 23.78
N GLY A 78 5.08 6.43 23.49
CA GLY A 78 6.53 6.19 23.49
C GLY A 78 7.05 5.48 22.23
N ASN A 79 6.21 5.25 21.21
CA ASN A 79 6.65 4.69 19.94
C ASN A 79 7.26 5.79 19.05
N THR A 80 8.10 5.41 18.09
CA THR A 80 8.63 6.35 17.10
C THR A 80 7.61 6.56 15.98
N ALA A 81 7.06 7.77 15.90
CA ALA A 81 6.24 8.24 14.80
C ALA A 81 7.09 9.03 13.79
N PHE A 82 6.67 9.04 12.53
CA PHE A 82 7.30 9.80 11.45
C PHE A 82 6.28 10.77 10.85
N LYS A 83 6.74 11.96 10.48
CA LYS A 83 5.95 12.88 9.64
C LYS A 83 5.89 12.33 8.21
N ILE A 84 4.73 12.39 7.59
CA ILE A 84 4.53 12.12 6.16
C ILE A 84 4.12 13.43 5.52
N MET A 85 5.08 14.09 4.87
CA MET A 85 4.90 15.36 4.20
C MET A 85 4.26 15.11 2.83
N ARG A 86 3.08 15.69 2.58
CA ARG A 86 2.34 15.50 1.34
C ARG A 86 2.38 16.77 0.51
N TYR A 87 2.66 16.59 -0.78
CA TYR A 87 2.64 17.64 -1.77
C TYR A 87 1.75 17.25 -2.94
N LYS A 88 1.19 18.23 -3.63
CA LYS A 88 0.29 18.05 -4.77
C LYS A 88 0.71 18.94 -5.95
N ARG A 89 0.51 18.44 -7.17
CA ARG A 89 0.58 19.24 -8.42
C ARG A 89 -0.40 18.67 -9.44
N TYR A 90 -0.93 19.51 -10.34
CA TYR A 90 -1.92 19.06 -11.34
C TYR A 90 -1.29 18.60 -12.65
N ASN A 91 -0.05 18.97 -12.91
CA ASN A 91 0.73 18.47 -14.03
C ASN A 91 2.22 18.48 -13.71
N THR A 92 3.02 17.79 -14.52
CA THR A 92 4.47 17.63 -14.31
C THR A 92 5.29 18.90 -14.49
N ALA A 93 4.76 19.91 -15.19
CA ALA A 93 5.40 21.21 -15.37
C ALA A 93 5.23 22.14 -14.15
N GLN A 94 4.25 21.87 -13.28
CA GLN A 94 4.04 22.63 -12.05
C GLN A 94 5.00 22.20 -10.93
N THR A 95 5.40 23.17 -10.11
CA THR A 95 6.11 22.93 -8.86
C THR A 95 5.20 22.24 -7.85
N TRP A 96 5.80 21.42 -6.97
CA TRP A 96 5.09 20.81 -5.85
C TRP A 96 4.54 21.87 -4.89
N ALA A 97 3.23 21.85 -4.66
CA ALA A 97 2.59 22.64 -3.61
C ALA A 97 2.39 21.79 -2.36
N PHE A 98 2.62 22.35 -1.17
CA PHE A 98 2.34 21.67 0.09
C PHE A 98 0.83 21.39 0.22
N ASP A 99 0.47 20.16 0.59
CA ASP A 99 -0.93 19.69 0.75
C ASP A 99 -1.26 19.48 2.23
N SER A 100 -0.51 18.60 2.90
CA SER A 100 -0.76 18.28 4.31
C SER A 100 0.44 17.60 4.97
N VAL A 101 0.42 17.52 6.30
CA VAL A 101 1.29 16.61 7.06
C VAL A 101 0.42 15.55 7.72
N TRP A 102 0.75 14.29 7.46
CA TRP A 102 0.22 13.13 8.17
C TRP A 102 1.29 12.56 9.09
N THR A 103 0.92 11.56 9.89
CA THR A 103 1.90 10.82 10.69
C THR A 103 1.77 9.32 10.46
N ALA A 104 2.85 8.58 10.67
CA ALA A 104 2.85 7.14 10.57
C ALA A 104 3.72 6.53 11.68
N THR A 105 3.23 5.45 12.29
CA THR A 105 3.93 4.70 13.34
C THR A 105 3.91 3.23 12.97
N ARG A 106 5.03 2.53 13.18
CA ARG A 106 5.12 1.08 13.04
C ARG A 106 5.58 0.46 14.36
N THR A 107 4.74 -0.38 14.93
CA THR A 107 5.05 -1.16 16.14
C THR A 107 5.32 -2.62 15.76
N SER A 108 5.62 -3.47 16.75
CA SER A 108 5.74 -4.92 16.53
C SER A 108 4.43 -5.61 16.12
N ARG A 109 3.27 -4.94 16.28
CA ARG A 109 1.95 -5.54 16.03
C ARG A 109 1.18 -4.88 14.89
N GLN A 110 1.48 -3.64 14.55
CA GLN A 110 0.69 -2.90 13.57
C GLN A 110 1.43 -1.69 12.98
N ALA A 111 1.04 -1.35 11.75
CA ALA A 111 1.35 -0.09 11.09
C ALA A 111 0.11 0.82 11.11
N ILE A 112 0.29 2.03 11.62
CA ILE A 112 -0.76 3.02 11.79
C ILE A 112 -0.41 4.25 10.94
N ARG A 113 -1.37 4.77 10.17
CA ARG A 113 -1.29 6.11 9.56
C ARG A 113 -2.36 6.99 10.18
N ASN A 114 -1.98 8.21 10.55
CA ASN A 114 -2.92 9.25 10.92
C ASN A 114 -3.10 10.19 9.72
N GLU A 115 -4.23 10.06 9.04
CA GLU A 115 -4.55 10.80 7.83
C GLU A 115 -5.62 11.83 8.17
N ASN A 116 -5.27 13.11 8.06
CA ASN A 116 -6.16 14.23 8.43
C ASN A 116 -6.77 14.08 9.83
N ASN A 117 -5.96 13.72 10.82
CA ASN A 117 -6.35 13.48 12.21
C ASN A 117 -7.23 12.23 12.44
N ILE A 118 -7.35 11.35 11.44
CA ILE A 118 -8.03 10.06 11.56
C ILE A 118 -7.00 8.92 11.54
N PRO A 119 -6.85 8.15 12.62
CA PRO A 119 -5.93 7.02 12.67
C PRO A 119 -6.52 5.77 12.01
N PHE A 120 -5.76 5.19 11.09
CA PHE A 120 -6.06 3.94 10.39
C PHE A 120 -4.98 2.89 10.67
N VAL A 121 -5.40 1.70 11.08
CA VAL A 121 -4.53 0.53 11.16
C VAL A 121 -4.40 -0.07 9.77
N ARG A 122 -3.32 0.29 9.08
CA ARG A 122 -3.09 -0.05 7.66
C ARG A 122 -2.60 -1.48 7.48
N LEU A 123 -1.78 -1.99 8.39
CA LEU A 123 -1.32 -3.38 8.42
C LEU A 123 -1.22 -3.88 9.85
N ILE A 124 -1.34 -5.20 10.02
CA ILE A 124 -1.04 -5.90 11.28
C ILE A 124 0.14 -6.86 11.07
N PHE A 125 0.87 -7.13 12.15
CA PHE A 125 2.05 -7.97 12.14
C PHE A 125 1.95 -9.09 13.19
N PRO A 126 2.54 -10.27 12.94
CA PRO A 126 3.20 -10.66 11.68
C PRO A 126 2.21 -10.80 10.51
N LEU A 127 2.68 -10.61 9.28
CA LEU A 127 1.84 -10.80 8.09
C LEU A 127 1.43 -12.27 7.95
N GLN A 128 0.12 -12.52 7.90
CA GLN A 128 -0.43 -13.83 7.64
C GLN A 128 -1.66 -13.71 6.74
N VAL A 129 -1.61 -14.36 5.58
CA VAL A 129 -2.71 -14.35 4.60
C VAL A 129 -3.98 -14.90 5.23
N GLY A 130 -5.09 -14.23 4.99
CA GLY A 130 -6.39 -14.54 5.58
C GLY A 130 -6.68 -13.79 6.88
N ASN A 131 -5.67 -13.18 7.52
CA ASN A 131 -5.92 -12.35 8.68
C ASN A 131 -6.87 -11.20 8.35
N THR A 132 -7.76 -10.93 9.30
CA THR A 132 -8.71 -9.81 9.25
C THR A 132 -8.57 -8.92 10.47
N TRP A 133 -8.73 -7.61 10.31
CA TRP A 133 -8.69 -6.66 11.42
C TRP A 133 -9.62 -5.48 11.19
N ASN A 134 -10.04 -4.83 12.27
CA ASN A 134 -10.74 -3.56 12.18
C ASN A 134 -9.71 -2.43 11.92
N GLY A 135 -9.62 -1.98 10.67
CA GLY A 135 -8.74 -0.89 10.26
C GLY A 135 -9.09 0.46 10.91
N ASN A 136 -10.33 0.61 11.38
CA ASN A 136 -10.86 1.80 12.04
C ASN A 136 -10.87 1.68 13.57
N GLN A 137 -10.25 0.66 14.17
CA GLN A 137 -10.33 0.41 15.62
C GLN A 137 -9.83 1.57 16.49
N LEU A 138 -8.97 2.44 15.94
CA LEU A 138 -8.43 3.62 16.62
C LEU A 138 -9.20 4.91 16.28
N ASN A 139 -10.12 4.86 15.31
CA ASN A 139 -10.87 6.02 14.86
C ASN A 139 -11.90 6.43 15.92
N VAL A 140 -11.94 7.72 16.27
CA VAL A 140 -12.90 8.29 17.23
C VAL A 140 -14.33 8.31 16.69
N TYR A 141 -14.51 8.37 15.37
CA TYR A 141 -15.81 8.39 14.70
C TYR A 141 -16.35 6.98 14.42
N GLN A 142 -16.07 6.03 15.32
CA GLN A 142 -16.31 4.59 15.16
C GLN A 142 -17.57 4.30 14.34
N ASN A 143 -17.40 3.75 13.14
CA ASN A 143 -18.50 3.21 12.37
C ASN A 143 -18.60 1.71 12.71
N PRO A 144 -19.62 1.27 13.47
CA PRO A 144 -19.76 -0.13 13.86
C PRO A 144 -19.97 -1.06 12.66
N ASN A 145 -20.37 -0.51 11.51
CA ASN A 145 -20.54 -1.23 10.25
C ASN A 145 -19.34 -1.06 9.30
N ALA A 146 -18.21 -0.49 9.76
CA ALA A 146 -17.02 -0.42 8.94
C ALA A 146 -16.54 -1.84 8.57
N PRO A 147 -16.25 -2.10 7.29
CA PRO A 147 -15.79 -3.41 6.87
C PRO A 147 -14.40 -3.72 7.47
N TYR A 148 -14.19 -5.00 7.76
CA TYR A 148 -12.90 -5.48 8.23
C TYR A 148 -11.92 -5.54 7.07
N TYR A 149 -10.69 -5.11 7.33
CA TYR A 149 -9.61 -5.26 6.38
C TYR A 149 -9.18 -6.71 6.35
N ARG A 150 -8.73 -7.20 5.19
CA ARG A 150 -8.25 -8.56 5.00
C ARG A 150 -6.94 -8.55 4.23
N LEU A 151 -5.96 -9.31 4.70
CA LEU A 151 -4.73 -9.59 3.96
C LEU A 151 -4.98 -10.74 2.98
N ASP A 152 -5.07 -10.43 1.69
CA ASP A 152 -5.45 -11.39 0.65
C ASP A 152 -4.26 -12.20 0.12
N SER A 153 -3.09 -11.58 0.04
CA SER A 153 -1.88 -12.19 -0.51
C SER A 153 -0.62 -11.47 -0.02
N VAL A 154 0.51 -12.18 0.00
CA VAL A 154 1.85 -11.65 0.29
C VAL A 154 2.83 -12.28 -0.71
N GLY A 155 3.83 -11.50 -1.17
CA GLY A 155 4.87 -11.99 -2.08
C GLY A 155 4.45 -12.13 -3.55
N ILE A 156 3.37 -11.45 -3.97
CA ILE A 156 2.94 -11.45 -5.38
C ILE A 156 3.61 -10.33 -6.17
N SER A 157 3.97 -10.57 -7.43
CA SER A 157 4.50 -9.50 -8.29
C SER A 157 3.38 -8.62 -8.84
N LYS A 158 3.70 -7.34 -9.09
CA LYS A 158 2.76 -6.38 -9.67
C LYS A 158 3.48 -5.42 -10.61
N GLN A 159 2.85 -5.17 -11.77
CA GLN A 159 3.26 -4.12 -12.70
C GLN A 159 2.25 -2.97 -12.60
N LEU A 160 2.71 -1.74 -12.36
CA LEU A 160 1.85 -0.55 -12.25
C LEU A 160 2.53 0.63 -12.94
N LYS A 161 1.85 1.28 -13.90
CA LYS A 161 2.33 2.51 -14.57
C LYS A 161 3.80 2.44 -15.05
N GLY A 162 4.25 1.27 -15.51
CA GLY A 162 5.62 1.04 -15.99
C GLY A 162 6.64 0.64 -14.91
N LEU A 163 6.25 0.60 -13.64
CA LEU A 163 7.07 0.10 -12.54
C LEU A 163 6.79 -1.37 -12.24
N SER A 164 7.85 -2.12 -11.93
CA SER A 164 7.81 -3.53 -11.56
C SER A 164 8.10 -3.71 -10.07
N PHE A 165 7.16 -4.32 -9.36
CA PHE A 165 7.28 -4.65 -7.95
C PHE A 165 7.28 -6.17 -7.78
N GLU A 166 8.40 -6.75 -7.37
CA GLU A 166 8.58 -8.21 -7.31
C GLU A 166 7.76 -8.87 -6.20
N LYS A 167 7.71 -8.22 -5.03
CA LYS A 167 7.04 -8.72 -3.83
C LYS A 167 6.08 -7.67 -3.30
N CYS A 168 4.79 -7.90 -3.51
CA CYS A 168 3.70 -7.10 -2.99
C CYS A 168 2.80 -7.93 -2.08
N LEU A 169 2.15 -7.24 -1.16
CA LEU A 169 0.96 -7.74 -0.48
C LEU A 169 -0.28 -7.01 -0.99
N LYS A 170 -1.45 -7.64 -0.82
CA LYS A 170 -2.76 -7.07 -1.15
C LYS A 170 -3.62 -7.02 0.10
N VAL A 171 -4.16 -5.85 0.41
CA VAL A 171 -5.17 -5.64 1.45
C VAL A 171 -6.48 -5.26 0.79
N THR A 172 -7.55 -5.97 1.13
CA THR A 172 -8.92 -5.61 0.73
C THR A 172 -9.63 -5.04 1.95
N GLN A 173 -10.12 -3.81 1.85
CA GLN A 173 -10.83 -3.11 2.94
C GLN A 173 -12.34 -3.23 2.79
N ALA A 174 -12.83 -3.32 1.56
CA ALA A 174 -14.25 -3.56 1.22
C ALA A 174 -14.32 -4.32 -0.12
N ASN A 175 -15.32 -5.19 -0.30
CA ASN A 175 -15.52 -5.92 -1.54
C ASN A 175 -16.98 -6.30 -1.77
N GLU A 176 -17.84 -5.29 -1.83
CA GLU A 176 -19.29 -5.44 -2.00
C GLU A 176 -19.72 -4.87 -3.34
N THR A 177 -20.56 -5.61 -4.06
CA THR A 177 -21.19 -5.17 -5.31
C THR A 177 -22.56 -5.82 -5.39
N ASN A 178 -23.60 -5.00 -5.53
CA ASN A 178 -24.99 -5.45 -5.66
C ASN A 178 -25.78 -4.48 -6.55
N PHE A 179 -27.10 -4.66 -6.62
CA PHE A 179 -27.98 -3.82 -7.43
C PHE A 179 -28.15 -2.39 -6.89
N LEU A 180 -27.80 -2.14 -5.62
CA LEU A 180 -27.84 -0.82 -4.99
C LEU A 180 -26.52 -0.06 -5.13
N GLY A 181 -25.40 -0.74 -5.41
CA GLY A 181 -24.12 -0.05 -5.46
C GLY A 181 -22.88 -0.93 -5.48
N LYS A 182 -21.74 -0.27 -5.31
CA LYS A 182 -20.41 -0.85 -5.20
C LYS A 182 -19.66 -0.20 -4.04
N ASN A 183 -19.09 -1.02 -3.18
CA ASN A 183 -18.15 -0.61 -2.14
C ASN A 183 -16.92 -1.53 -2.22
N VAL A 184 -15.90 -1.11 -2.97
CA VAL A 184 -14.69 -1.89 -3.24
C VAL A 184 -13.49 -1.05 -2.91
N GLU A 185 -12.64 -1.54 -2.02
CA GLU A 185 -11.45 -0.85 -1.56
C GLU A 185 -10.28 -1.82 -1.48
N VAL A 186 -9.22 -1.54 -2.24
CA VAL A 186 -8.03 -2.41 -2.35
C VAL A 186 -6.77 -1.56 -2.30
N GLU A 187 -5.79 -2.05 -1.52
CA GLU A 187 -4.45 -1.49 -1.44
C GLU A 187 -3.40 -2.57 -1.76
N TYR A 188 -2.33 -2.15 -2.43
CA TYR A 188 -1.14 -2.97 -2.63
C TYR A 188 0.06 -2.27 -1.99
N TYR A 189 0.83 -3.04 -1.23
CA TYR A 189 2.07 -2.57 -0.62
C TYR A 189 3.23 -3.39 -1.19
N ALA A 190 4.28 -2.72 -1.67
CA ALA A 190 5.49 -3.36 -2.15
C ALA A 190 6.56 -3.39 -1.05
N GLN A 191 7.30 -4.50 -0.99
CA GLN A 191 8.41 -4.67 -0.06
C GLN A 191 9.45 -3.56 -0.26
N ASN A 192 9.95 -3.00 0.84
CA ASN A 192 10.91 -1.89 0.92
C ASN A 192 10.45 -0.55 0.33
N ILE A 193 9.19 -0.45 -0.11
CA ILE A 193 8.64 0.78 -0.71
C ILE A 193 7.44 1.27 0.10
N GLY A 194 6.48 0.40 0.42
CA GLY A 194 5.24 0.77 1.09
C GLY A 194 4.04 0.73 0.15
N LEU A 195 3.04 1.59 0.38
CA LEU A 195 1.82 1.65 -0.43
C LEU A 195 2.15 2.03 -1.88
N VAL A 196 1.91 1.15 -2.84
CA VAL A 196 2.17 1.41 -4.27
C VAL A 196 0.90 1.56 -5.10
N SER A 197 -0.24 1.10 -4.59
CA SER A 197 -1.54 1.31 -5.23
C SER A 197 -2.63 1.37 -4.18
N LYS A 198 -3.58 2.29 -4.37
CA LYS A 198 -4.84 2.37 -3.64
C LYS A 198 -5.96 2.60 -4.64
N ALA A 199 -7.02 1.80 -4.56
CA ALA A 199 -8.22 1.95 -5.35
C ALA A 199 -9.44 1.88 -4.43
N VAL A 200 -10.31 2.87 -4.52
CA VAL A 200 -11.54 3.00 -3.76
C VAL A 200 -12.67 3.25 -4.74
N THR A 201 -13.75 2.49 -4.63
CA THR A 201 -15.00 2.67 -5.36
C THR A 201 -16.13 2.60 -4.36
N GLN A 202 -16.81 3.72 -4.16
CA GLN A 202 -17.99 3.83 -3.30
C GLN A 202 -19.07 4.49 -4.13
N ILE A 203 -19.99 3.71 -4.69
CA ILE A 203 -21.06 4.19 -5.58
C ILE A 203 -22.38 3.62 -5.11
N GLU A 204 -23.39 4.47 -4.99
CA GLU A 204 -24.79 4.11 -4.81
C GLU A 204 -25.57 4.41 -6.10
N TYR A 205 -26.51 3.52 -6.45
CA TYR A 205 -27.42 3.66 -7.57
C TYR A 205 -28.81 4.07 -7.07
N LEU A 206 -29.32 5.22 -7.51
CA LEU A 206 -30.61 5.76 -7.06
C LEU A 206 -31.82 5.28 -7.87
N ASP A 207 -31.62 4.77 -9.09
CA ASP A 207 -32.67 4.23 -9.94
C ASP A 207 -32.30 2.83 -10.45
N GLN A 208 -33.29 1.94 -10.48
CA GLN A 208 -33.20 0.55 -10.94
C GLN A 208 -33.61 0.37 -12.41
N SER A 209 -33.75 1.47 -13.17
CA SER A 209 -34.17 1.38 -14.56
C SER A 209 -33.22 0.49 -15.38
N LEU A 210 -33.82 -0.49 -16.07
CA LEU A 210 -33.16 -1.52 -16.90
C LEU A 210 -32.39 -0.97 -18.12
N TYR A 211 -32.37 0.36 -18.29
CA TYR A 211 -31.73 1.07 -19.39
C TYR A 211 -30.60 1.98 -18.87
N GLY A 212 -29.50 1.36 -18.44
CA GLY A 212 -28.13 1.89 -18.56
C GLY A 212 -27.69 3.10 -17.69
N ASP A 213 -28.60 3.98 -17.29
CA ASP A 213 -28.27 5.28 -16.70
C ASP A 213 -28.84 5.43 -15.29
N SER A 214 -28.51 4.49 -14.40
CA SER A 214 -28.77 4.71 -12.98
C SER A 214 -28.03 5.98 -12.52
N VAL A 215 -28.77 6.90 -11.89
CA VAL A 215 -28.14 8.05 -11.23
C VAL A 215 -27.20 7.52 -10.15
N LYS A 216 -25.94 7.96 -10.21
CA LYS A 216 -24.88 7.55 -9.30
C LYS A 216 -24.64 8.63 -8.27
N ILE A 217 -24.44 8.22 -7.02
CA ILE A 217 -23.85 9.07 -5.98
C ILE A 217 -22.59 8.38 -5.48
N GLY A 218 -21.56 9.17 -5.14
CA GLY A 218 -20.33 8.67 -4.55
C GLY A 218 -19.14 8.90 -5.47
N GLY A 219 -18.14 8.04 -5.46
CA GLY A 219 -16.93 8.26 -6.25
C GLY A 219 -16.04 7.05 -6.44
N ILE A 220 -15.08 7.24 -7.35
CA ILE A 220 -13.95 6.38 -7.61
C ILE A 220 -12.70 7.19 -7.36
N TYR A 221 -11.76 6.62 -6.62
CA TYR A 221 -10.44 7.19 -6.36
C TYR A 221 -9.39 6.12 -6.65
N THR A 222 -8.44 6.44 -7.50
CA THR A 222 -7.26 5.60 -7.73
C THR A 222 -6.00 6.43 -7.51
N GLN A 223 -5.02 5.83 -6.85
CA GLN A 223 -3.72 6.39 -6.57
C GLN A 223 -2.70 5.30 -6.86
N THR A 224 -1.80 5.52 -7.80
CA THR A 224 -0.83 4.51 -8.25
C THR A 224 0.57 5.10 -8.30
N ALA A 225 1.54 4.41 -7.71
CA ALA A 225 2.93 4.86 -7.71
C ALA A 225 3.46 4.95 -9.15
N ILE A 226 4.14 6.04 -9.44
CA ILE A 226 4.83 6.32 -10.72
C ILE A 226 6.32 6.61 -10.53
N GLU A 227 6.73 6.89 -9.30
CA GLU A 227 8.11 7.12 -8.92
C GLU A 227 8.27 6.81 -7.43
N TYR A 228 9.42 6.31 -7.02
CA TYR A 228 9.78 6.16 -5.61
C TYR A 228 11.29 6.22 -5.47
N GLY A 229 11.76 6.58 -4.28
CA GLY A 229 13.18 6.69 -4.03
C GLY A 229 13.49 7.21 -2.64
N LYS A 230 14.68 7.79 -2.51
CA LYS A 230 15.16 8.41 -1.28
C LYS A 230 15.88 9.71 -1.62
N GLU A 231 15.51 10.78 -0.92
CA GLU A 231 16.21 12.08 -0.96
C GLU A 231 17.53 12.06 -0.20
#